data_AF-A0A165CP72-F1
#
_entry.id   AF-A0A165CP72-F1
#
_cell.length_a   1.000
_cell.length_b   1.000
_cell.length_c   1.000
_cell.angle_alpha   90.00
_cell.angle_beta   90.00
_cell.angle_gamma   90.00
#
_symmetry.space_group_name_H-M   'P 1'
#
loop_
_entity.id
_entity.type
_entity.pdbx_description
1 polymer ?
#
loop_
_entity_poly.entity_id
_entity_poly.type
_entity_poly.pdbx_seq_one_letter_code
_entity_poly.pdbx_strand_id
1 'polypeptide(L)'
;MVSGSPYTDDYDYDSGRLVFPSVTRLVYRLFRSNLSAFVHTLEMCPNIQILDLRGHTTMDAEAASRDYGRLAELAVNVTHIHIHAVDNMHRTIVALHTPHRRTFIVDLTWCQLPEGTLCSIFSDLRQGVRLSISCSRRPGTTHFPYWDIDGTDCQGMHRGLYQCREDTVQTLWNYLSPLSLSEISIDVALLGGVLGTHSVYPGVHELTISITDIDAFAFPETGSTPHFPDLRLLRLAVAKSLSMLFISASSLASFISDLRIDGGVLAELVLENVTMEGGIAEVAAVVDEH
;
A
#
# COMPACT_ATOMS: atom_id res chain seq x y z
N MET A 1 -33.63 -44.16 -7.17
CA MET A 1 -33.95 -42.75 -7.48
C MET A 1 -33.81 -41.95 -6.20
N VAL A 2 -32.74 -41.17 -6.07
CA VAL A 2 -32.56 -40.27 -4.92
C VAL A 2 -33.16 -38.93 -5.31
N SER A 3 -34.31 -38.62 -4.73
CA SER A 3 -35.07 -37.39 -4.94
C SER A 3 -34.62 -36.29 -3.97
N GLY A 4 -34.28 -35.13 -4.51
CA GLY A 4 -34.37 -33.84 -3.80
C GLY A 4 -33.25 -33.52 -2.81
N SER A 5 -32.03 -33.34 -3.32
CA SER A 5 -31.08 -32.44 -2.65
C SER A 5 -31.34 -31.03 -3.17
N PRO A 6 -31.42 -29.98 -2.33
CA PRO A 6 -31.57 -28.59 -2.79
C PRO A 6 -30.38 -28.08 -3.63
N TYR A 7 -29.36 -28.91 -3.85
CA TYR A 7 -28.16 -28.64 -4.62
C TYR A 7 -28.12 -29.40 -5.97
N THR A 8 -29.24 -29.92 -6.48
CA THR A 8 -29.25 -30.71 -7.73
C THR A 8 -28.71 -29.96 -8.95
N ASP A 9 -28.84 -28.63 -8.98
CA ASP A 9 -28.34 -27.81 -10.09
C ASP A 9 -26.86 -27.38 -9.88
N ASP A 10 -26.39 -27.50 -8.64
CA ASP A 10 -25.05 -27.12 -8.15
C ASP A 10 -24.15 -28.36 -7.94
N TYR A 11 -24.62 -29.54 -8.30
CA TYR A 11 -23.86 -30.78 -8.19
C TYR A 11 -23.21 -31.07 -9.54
N ASP A 12 -21.88 -31.07 -9.59
CA ASP A 12 -21.16 -31.54 -10.77
C ASP A 12 -21.25 -33.06 -10.81
N TYR A 13 -22.16 -33.55 -11.66
CA TYR A 13 -22.43 -34.97 -11.83
C TYR A 13 -21.26 -35.74 -12.45
N ASP A 14 -20.32 -35.08 -13.14
CA ASP A 14 -19.17 -35.72 -13.77
C ASP A 14 -18.04 -35.97 -12.76
N SER A 15 -17.85 -35.08 -11.79
CA SER A 15 -16.84 -35.22 -10.72
C SER A 15 -17.38 -35.74 -9.38
N GLY A 16 -18.70 -35.75 -9.21
CA GLY A 16 -19.37 -36.14 -7.97
C GLY A 16 -19.22 -35.13 -6.82
N ARG A 17 -18.88 -33.86 -7.14
CA ARG A 17 -18.59 -32.81 -6.16
C ARG A 17 -19.65 -31.73 -6.16
N LEU A 18 -19.85 -31.10 -4.99
CA LEU A 18 -20.63 -29.87 -4.88
C LEU A 18 -19.83 -28.72 -5.51
N VAL A 19 -20.47 -27.95 -6.38
CA VAL A 19 -19.93 -26.75 -7.01
C VAL A 19 -20.87 -25.59 -6.69
N PHE A 20 -20.31 -24.44 -6.34
CA PHE A 20 -21.03 -23.24 -5.95
C PHE A 20 -20.73 -22.14 -6.97
N PRO A 21 -21.27 -22.23 -8.20
CA PRO A 21 -20.96 -21.28 -9.28
C PRO A 21 -21.51 -19.87 -9.00
N SER A 22 -22.46 -19.73 -8.08
CA SER A 22 -23.01 -18.45 -7.63
C SER A 22 -22.10 -17.71 -6.65
N VAL A 23 -21.09 -18.37 -6.07
CA VAL A 23 -20.16 -17.76 -5.10
C VAL A 23 -19.12 -16.93 -5.85
N THR A 24 -19.22 -15.61 -5.70
CA THR A 24 -18.28 -14.62 -6.27
C THR A 24 -17.30 -14.06 -5.26
N ARG A 25 -17.56 -14.24 -3.96
CA ARG A 25 -16.69 -13.79 -2.86
C ARG A 25 -16.46 -14.93 -1.88
N LEU A 26 -15.20 -15.20 -1.59
CA LEU A 26 -14.78 -16.19 -0.59
C LEU A 26 -13.98 -15.49 0.52
N VAL A 27 -14.43 -15.68 1.77
CA VAL A 27 -13.63 -15.37 2.96
C VAL A 27 -13.18 -16.68 3.56
N TYR A 28 -11.88 -16.95 3.54
CA TYR A 28 -11.34 -18.25 3.94
C TYR A 28 -10.33 -18.10 5.07
N ARG A 29 -10.44 -18.94 6.10
CA ARG A 29 -9.44 -19.02 7.19
C ARG A 29 -8.46 -20.15 6.90
N LEU A 30 -7.21 -19.79 6.66
CA LEU A 30 -6.13 -20.74 6.41
C LEU A 30 -5.53 -21.21 7.75
N PHE A 31 -5.56 -22.52 7.96
CA PHE A 31 -4.97 -23.20 9.12
C PHE A 31 -3.66 -23.89 8.73
N ARG A 32 -2.79 -24.13 9.73
CA ARG A 32 -1.38 -24.58 9.64
C ARG A 32 -1.04 -25.61 8.54
N SER A 33 -1.93 -26.54 8.23
CA SER A 33 -1.74 -27.64 7.25
C SER A 33 -2.84 -27.73 6.19
N ASN A 34 -3.72 -26.73 6.09
CA ASN A 34 -4.98 -26.84 5.36
C ASN A 34 -4.96 -26.23 3.95
N LEU A 35 -3.79 -26.24 3.29
CA LEU A 35 -3.66 -25.72 1.93
C LEU A 35 -4.47 -26.56 0.93
N SER A 36 -4.51 -27.88 1.11
CA SER A 36 -5.27 -28.78 0.24
C SER A 36 -6.78 -28.53 0.32
N ALA A 37 -7.36 -28.34 1.51
CA ALA A 37 -8.78 -28.01 1.59
C ALA A 37 -9.08 -26.59 1.09
N PHE A 38 -8.12 -25.66 1.21
CA PHE A 38 -8.27 -24.36 0.57
C PHE A 38 -8.34 -24.49 -0.95
N VAL A 39 -7.43 -25.26 -1.56
CA VAL A 39 -7.45 -25.56 -2.99
C VAL A 39 -8.75 -26.24 -3.39
N HIS A 40 -9.20 -27.27 -2.67
CA HIS A 40 -10.50 -27.89 -2.92
C HIS A 40 -11.68 -26.92 -2.80
N THR A 41 -11.65 -25.98 -1.85
CA THR A 41 -12.69 -24.95 -1.71
C THR A 41 -12.72 -24.03 -2.93
N LEU A 42 -11.56 -23.68 -3.49
CA LEU A 42 -11.48 -22.91 -4.72
C LEU A 42 -11.97 -23.72 -5.93
N GLU A 43 -11.69 -25.02 -6.00
CA GLU A 43 -12.24 -25.91 -7.05
C GLU A 43 -13.77 -25.93 -7.02
N MET A 44 -14.37 -25.88 -5.84
CA MET A 44 -15.83 -25.83 -5.68
C MET A 44 -16.41 -24.46 -6.02
N CYS A 45 -15.62 -23.40 -6.17
CA CYS A 45 -16.13 -22.04 -6.37
C CYS A 45 -15.50 -21.41 -7.64
N PRO A 46 -15.89 -21.87 -8.85
CA PRO A 46 -15.18 -21.54 -10.10
C PRO A 46 -15.30 -20.07 -10.53
N ASN A 47 -16.30 -19.34 -10.03
CA ASN A 47 -16.58 -17.95 -10.41
C ASN A 47 -16.15 -16.93 -9.34
N ILE A 48 -15.25 -17.30 -8.42
CA ILE A 48 -14.73 -16.35 -7.42
C ILE A 48 -14.04 -15.17 -8.12
N GLN A 49 -14.42 -13.97 -7.70
CA GLN A 49 -13.81 -12.71 -8.09
C GLN A 49 -13.05 -12.04 -6.94
N ILE A 50 -13.49 -12.26 -5.69
CA ILE A 50 -12.95 -11.64 -4.49
C ILE A 50 -12.55 -12.72 -3.48
N LEU A 51 -11.29 -12.70 -3.06
CA LEU A 51 -10.74 -13.59 -2.04
C LEU A 51 -10.19 -12.78 -0.85
N ASP A 52 -10.75 -13.02 0.33
CA ASP A 52 -10.21 -12.55 1.62
C ASP A 52 -9.64 -13.77 2.34
N LEU A 53 -8.32 -13.86 2.41
CA LEU A 53 -7.59 -14.98 2.99
C LEU A 53 -7.04 -14.59 4.35
N ARG A 54 -7.51 -15.26 5.40
CA ARG A 54 -7.13 -14.98 6.79
C ARG A 54 -6.25 -16.08 7.33
N GLY A 55 -4.97 -15.81 7.51
CA GLY A 55 -4.09 -16.67 8.29
C GLY A 55 -4.60 -16.78 9.73
N HIS A 56 -4.75 -17.99 10.23
CA HIS A 56 -5.22 -18.23 11.60
C HIS A 56 -4.09 -18.63 12.55
N THR A 57 -3.14 -19.43 12.06
CA THR A 57 -2.00 -19.96 12.82
C THR A 57 -0.79 -20.07 11.90
N THR A 58 0.42 -19.91 12.43
CA THR A 58 1.68 -20.13 11.70
C THR A 58 1.60 -21.35 10.77
N MET A 59 1.91 -21.14 9.49
CA MET A 59 1.90 -22.20 8.48
C MET A 59 3.07 -23.14 8.71
N ASP A 60 2.84 -24.43 8.48
CA ASP A 60 3.92 -25.42 8.50
C ASP A 60 4.86 -25.17 7.32
N ALA A 61 6.14 -24.95 7.61
CA ALA A 61 7.17 -24.70 6.61
C ALA A 61 7.37 -25.92 5.68
N GLU A 62 7.06 -27.12 6.16
CA GLU A 62 7.18 -28.38 5.40
C GLU A 62 5.91 -28.76 4.63
N ALA A 63 4.75 -28.13 4.89
CA ALA A 63 3.50 -28.39 4.16
C ALA A 63 3.48 -27.84 2.71
N ALA A 64 4.64 -27.45 2.20
CA ALA A 64 4.80 -26.62 1.03
C ALA A 64 5.54 -27.37 -0.09
N SER A 65 4.83 -28.06 -1.00
CA SER A 65 5.38 -28.29 -2.36
C SER A 65 4.42 -28.71 -3.47
N ARG A 66 3.21 -29.24 -3.21
CA ARG A 66 2.40 -29.84 -4.31
C ARG A 66 1.29 -28.96 -4.88
N ASP A 67 0.71 -28.06 -4.09
CA ASP A 67 -0.56 -27.43 -4.48
C ASP A 67 -0.45 -25.96 -4.93
N TYR A 68 0.73 -25.33 -4.90
CA TYR A 68 0.86 -23.91 -5.25
C TYR A 68 0.64 -23.61 -6.74
N GLY A 69 1.06 -24.50 -7.64
CA GLY A 69 0.79 -24.35 -9.07
C GLY A 69 -0.72 -24.41 -9.33
N ARG A 70 -1.40 -25.38 -8.72
CA ARG A 70 -2.85 -25.52 -8.79
C ARG A 70 -3.58 -24.33 -8.17
N LEU A 71 -3.08 -23.81 -7.04
CA LEU A 71 -3.60 -22.60 -6.42
C LEU A 71 -3.53 -21.40 -7.37
N ALA A 72 -2.40 -21.20 -8.03
CA ALA A 72 -2.22 -20.12 -9.00
C ALA A 72 -3.19 -20.24 -10.18
N GLU A 73 -3.38 -21.46 -10.71
CA GLU A 73 -4.36 -21.75 -11.77
C GLU A 73 -5.79 -21.42 -11.34
N LEU A 74 -6.22 -21.90 -10.17
CA LEU A 74 -7.58 -21.68 -9.68
C LEU A 74 -7.84 -20.21 -9.34
N ALA A 75 -6.82 -19.50 -8.86
CA ALA A 75 -6.91 -18.08 -8.54
C ALA A 75 -6.73 -17.15 -9.75
N VAL A 76 -6.52 -17.67 -10.97
CA VAL A 76 -6.16 -16.83 -12.14
C VAL A 76 -7.20 -15.75 -12.42
N ASN A 77 -8.50 -16.08 -12.29
CA ASN A 77 -9.61 -15.17 -12.56
C ASN A 77 -10.03 -14.32 -11.34
N VAL A 78 -9.41 -14.52 -10.19
CA VAL A 78 -9.67 -13.73 -9.00
C VAL A 78 -9.08 -12.34 -9.21
N THR A 79 -9.94 -11.32 -9.19
CA THR A 79 -9.60 -9.93 -9.50
C THR A 79 -9.15 -9.17 -8.26
N HIS A 80 -9.67 -9.51 -7.09
CA HIS A 80 -9.37 -8.85 -5.82
C HIS A 80 -8.91 -9.88 -4.80
N ILE A 81 -7.70 -9.70 -4.26
CA ILE A 81 -7.16 -10.54 -3.20
C ILE A 81 -6.71 -9.66 -2.04
N HIS A 82 -7.16 -10.01 -0.83
CA HIS A 82 -6.68 -9.45 0.43
C HIS A 82 -6.21 -10.60 1.31
N ILE A 83 -4.95 -10.55 1.74
CA ILE A 83 -4.34 -11.57 2.59
C ILE A 83 -4.01 -10.95 3.94
N HIS A 84 -4.67 -11.42 4.99
CA HIS A 84 -4.23 -11.18 6.36
C HIS A 84 -3.24 -12.28 6.73
N ALA A 85 -1.96 -12.01 6.49
CA ALA A 85 -0.91 -13.02 6.53
C ALA A 85 -0.58 -13.41 7.98
N VAL A 86 -0.17 -14.66 8.16
CA VAL A 86 0.55 -15.15 9.35
C VAL A 86 1.89 -15.75 8.92
N ASP A 87 2.77 -16.05 9.88
CA ASP A 87 4.10 -16.60 9.61
C ASP A 87 4.08 -17.77 8.60
N ASN A 88 5.09 -17.80 7.73
CA ASN A 88 5.29 -18.78 6.65
C ASN A 88 4.25 -18.77 5.53
N MET A 89 3.51 -17.67 5.32
CA MET A 89 2.57 -17.53 4.18
C MET A 89 3.19 -17.02 2.87
N HIS A 90 4.50 -16.72 2.84
CA HIS A 90 5.18 -16.14 1.67
C HIS A 90 4.89 -16.89 0.36
N ARG A 91 5.02 -18.22 0.34
CA ARG A 91 4.74 -19.03 -0.86
C ARG A 91 3.28 -18.95 -1.30
N THR A 92 2.34 -18.88 -0.37
CA THR A 92 0.92 -18.71 -0.66
C THR A 92 0.66 -17.33 -1.27
N ILE A 93 1.27 -16.28 -0.72
CA ILE A 93 1.18 -14.92 -1.23
C ILE A 93 1.72 -14.86 -2.66
N VAL A 94 2.92 -15.41 -2.90
CA VAL A 94 3.53 -15.45 -4.24
C VAL A 94 2.70 -16.27 -5.22
N ALA A 95 2.17 -17.43 -4.82
CA ALA A 95 1.32 -18.26 -5.67
C ALA A 95 -0.01 -17.55 -6.05
N LEU A 96 -0.51 -16.71 -5.15
CA LEU A 96 -1.72 -15.93 -5.39
C LEU A 96 -1.45 -14.64 -6.15
N HIS A 97 -0.21 -14.13 -6.21
CA HIS A 97 0.11 -12.90 -6.92
C HIS A 97 0.13 -13.13 -8.44
N THR A 98 -0.60 -12.28 -9.18
CA THR A 98 -0.39 -12.14 -10.63
C THR A 98 -0.53 -10.67 -11.05
N PRO A 99 0.19 -10.22 -12.09
CA PRO A 99 0.14 -8.82 -12.54
C PRO A 99 -1.23 -8.34 -13.01
N HIS A 100 -2.10 -9.27 -13.42
CA HIS A 100 -3.41 -8.95 -14.00
C HIS A 100 -4.49 -8.65 -12.94
N ARG A 101 -4.20 -8.83 -11.64
CA ARG A 101 -5.19 -8.60 -10.59
C ARG A 101 -5.44 -7.13 -10.37
N ARG A 102 -6.72 -6.79 -10.28
CA ARG A 102 -7.17 -5.44 -10.01
C ARG A 102 -6.67 -4.94 -8.66
N THR A 103 -6.83 -5.75 -7.62
CA THR A 103 -6.41 -5.43 -6.27
C THR A 103 -5.64 -6.59 -5.67
N PHE A 104 -4.48 -6.29 -5.08
CA PHE A 104 -3.69 -7.26 -4.32
C PHE A 104 -3.12 -6.61 -3.07
N ILE A 105 -3.62 -7.05 -1.91
CA ILE A 105 -3.30 -6.48 -0.60
C ILE A 105 -2.76 -7.57 0.32
N VAL A 106 -1.71 -7.23 1.08
CA VAL A 106 -1.15 -8.08 2.12
C VAL A 106 -1.01 -7.30 3.43
N ASP A 107 -1.70 -7.75 4.48
CA ASP A 107 -1.46 -7.29 5.85
C ASP A 107 -0.49 -8.28 6.51
N LEU A 108 0.69 -7.83 6.90
CA LEU A 108 1.68 -8.67 7.54
C LEU A 108 1.39 -8.81 9.04
N THR A 109 1.61 -10.00 9.60
CA THR A 109 1.88 -10.12 11.04
C THR A 109 3.35 -9.82 11.31
N TRP A 110 3.64 -9.34 12.51
CA TRP A 110 4.99 -8.95 12.94
C TRP A 110 6.08 -9.93 12.48
N CYS A 111 7.15 -9.39 11.85
CA CYS A 111 8.39 -10.10 11.52
C CYS A 111 8.30 -11.15 10.38
N GLN A 112 7.42 -10.97 9.38
CA GLN A 112 7.35 -11.88 8.24
C GLN A 112 8.48 -11.66 7.23
N LEU A 113 9.66 -12.25 7.48
CA LEU A 113 10.74 -12.24 6.49
C LEU A 113 10.43 -13.21 5.32
N PRO A 114 10.71 -12.84 4.05
CA PRO A 114 11.39 -11.62 3.60
C PRO A 114 10.41 -10.55 3.04
N GLU A 115 10.02 -9.57 3.86
CA GLU A 115 9.08 -8.47 3.53
C GLU A 115 9.47 -7.70 2.26
N GLY A 116 10.76 -7.37 2.10
CA GLY A 116 11.25 -6.63 0.92
C GLY A 116 11.02 -7.35 -0.42
N THR A 117 10.87 -8.68 -0.42
CA THR A 117 10.53 -9.42 -1.65
C THR A 117 9.08 -9.23 -2.08
N LEU A 118 8.20 -8.86 -1.13
CA LEU A 118 6.80 -8.57 -1.42
C LEU A 118 6.61 -7.18 -2.02
N CYS A 119 7.60 -6.29 -1.96
CA CYS A 119 7.56 -5.02 -2.71
C CYS A 119 7.44 -5.24 -4.23
N SER A 120 7.79 -6.42 -4.74
CA SER A 120 7.60 -6.78 -6.14
C SER A 120 6.16 -6.65 -6.64
N ILE A 121 5.15 -6.71 -5.76
CA ILE A 121 3.74 -6.51 -6.17
C ILE A 121 3.49 -5.12 -6.75
N PHE A 122 4.29 -4.11 -6.36
CA PHE A 122 4.17 -2.74 -6.85
C PHE A 122 4.70 -2.55 -8.28
N SER A 123 5.49 -3.50 -8.79
CA SER A 123 5.96 -3.47 -10.19
C SER A 123 4.83 -3.61 -11.22
N ASP A 124 3.65 -4.03 -10.77
CA ASP A 124 2.44 -4.12 -11.60
C ASP A 124 1.82 -2.74 -11.86
N LEU A 125 2.11 -1.73 -11.03
CA LEU A 125 1.57 -0.37 -11.16
C LEU A 125 2.28 0.34 -12.32
N ARG A 126 1.51 0.95 -13.22
CA ARG A 126 2.06 1.46 -14.49
C ARG A 126 2.39 2.95 -14.47
N GLN A 127 1.38 3.80 -14.59
CA GLN A 127 1.53 5.25 -14.74
C GLN A 127 0.46 5.97 -13.94
N GLY A 128 0.72 7.23 -13.60
CA GLY A 128 -0.19 8.02 -12.78
C GLY A 128 -0.40 7.38 -11.41
N VAL A 129 0.68 6.85 -10.83
CA VAL A 129 0.63 6.16 -9.56
C VAL A 129 0.46 7.18 -8.44
N ARG A 130 -0.55 6.95 -7.62
CA ARG A 130 -0.80 7.64 -6.36
C ARG A 130 -0.30 6.73 -5.26
N LEU A 131 0.76 7.16 -4.58
CA LEU A 131 1.46 6.38 -3.57
C LEU A 131 1.22 7.00 -2.19
N SER A 132 0.85 6.19 -1.21
CA SER A 132 0.72 6.57 0.19
C SER A 132 1.65 5.71 1.05
N ILE A 133 2.46 6.35 1.88
CA ILE A 133 3.35 5.70 2.85
C ILE A 133 3.08 6.33 4.22
N SER A 134 2.38 5.61 5.08
CA SER A 134 1.92 6.13 6.38
C SER A 134 2.47 5.33 7.56
N CYS A 135 2.75 6.02 8.67
CA CYS A 135 3.10 5.39 9.93
C CYS A 135 1.84 4.92 10.66
N SER A 136 1.77 3.63 10.94
CA SER A 136 0.72 3.04 11.75
C SER A 136 1.27 2.63 13.12
N ARG A 137 0.78 3.28 14.17
CA ARG A 137 1.02 2.87 15.57
C ARG A 137 -0.10 1.94 16.02
N ARG A 138 0.18 0.65 16.22
CA ARG A 138 -0.80 -0.24 16.87
C ARG A 138 -0.97 0.14 18.35
N PRO A 139 -2.21 0.26 18.85
CA PRO A 139 -2.44 0.43 20.28
C PRO A 139 -1.85 -0.74 21.07
N GLY A 140 -0.99 -0.45 22.05
CA GLY A 140 -0.50 -1.43 23.03
C GLY A 140 0.83 -2.13 22.72
N THR A 141 1.51 -1.79 21.62
CA THR A 141 2.84 -2.36 21.31
C THR A 141 3.90 -1.26 21.31
N THR A 142 4.77 -1.29 22.30
CA THR A 142 5.67 -0.19 22.69
C THR A 142 6.97 -0.07 21.90
N HIS A 143 7.24 -0.90 20.89
CA HIS A 143 8.64 -1.09 20.51
C HIS A 143 9.07 -0.63 19.11
N PHE A 144 8.23 -0.63 18.06
CA PHE A 144 8.66 -0.14 16.74
C PHE A 144 7.50 0.45 15.92
N PRO A 145 7.71 1.56 15.18
CA PRO A 145 6.75 2.05 14.20
C PRO A 145 6.64 1.04 13.04
N TYR A 146 5.44 0.91 12.49
CA TYR A 146 5.18 0.12 11.29
C TYR A 146 4.72 1.01 10.16
N TRP A 147 4.98 0.56 8.94
CA TRP A 147 4.70 1.30 7.73
C TRP A 147 3.64 0.59 6.92
N ASP A 148 2.74 1.41 6.38
CA ASP A 148 1.68 1.00 5.49
C ASP A 148 1.94 1.66 4.14
N ILE A 149 2.09 0.84 3.10
CA ILE A 149 2.38 1.26 1.73
C ILE A 149 1.18 0.92 0.87
N ASP A 150 0.59 1.92 0.24
CA ASP A 150 -0.58 1.79 -0.64
C ASP A 150 -0.31 2.50 -1.97
N GLY A 151 -0.57 1.83 -3.09
CA GLY A 151 -0.34 2.37 -4.42
C GLY A 151 -1.51 2.08 -5.34
N THR A 152 -2.02 3.12 -6.01
CA THR A 152 -3.06 3.00 -7.03
C THR A 152 -2.65 3.69 -8.32
N ASP A 153 -2.71 3.00 -9.47
CA ASP A 153 -2.39 3.60 -10.77
C ASP A 153 -3.60 4.27 -11.46
N CYS A 154 -3.37 4.94 -12.59
CA CYS A 154 -4.42 5.65 -13.33
C CYS A 154 -5.49 4.72 -13.92
N GLN A 155 -5.17 3.44 -14.11
CA GLN A 155 -6.14 2.46 -14.55
C GLN A 155 -7.00 2.00 -13.38
N GLY A 156 -6.56 2.22 -12.13
CA GLY A 156 -7.15 1.85 -10.85
C GLY A 156 -6.69 0.49 -10.33
N MET A 157 -5.56 0.00 -10.81
CA MET A 157 -4.86 -1.15 -10.22
C MET A 157 -4.36 -0.75 -8.83
N HIS A 158 -4.59 -1.59 -7.83
CA HIS A 158 -4.32 -1.29 -6.44
C HIS A 158 -3.40 -2.34 -5.81
N ARG A 159 -2.38 -1.87 -5.11
CA ARG A 159 -1.40 -2.69 -4.38
C ARG A 159 -1.25 -2.14 -2.97
N GLY A 160 -1.32 -3.03 -1.98
CA GLY A 160 -1.20 -2.67 -0.57
C GLY A 160 -0.28 -3.63 0.16
N LEU A 161 0.63 -3.09 0.95
CA LEU A 161 1.48 -3.82 1.88
C LEU A 161 1.45 -3.10 3.22
N TYR A 162 0.83 -3.73 4.21
CA TYR A 162 0.56 -3.12 5.50
C TYR A 162 1.38 -3.78 6.60
N GLN A 163 1.74 -2.99 7.60
CA GLN A 163 2.52 -3.37 8.78
C GLN A 163 3.94 -3.86 8.46
N CYS A 164 4.57 -3.28 7.45
CA CYS A 164 5.95 -3.59 7.09
C CYS A 164 6.96 -2.76 7.90
N ARG A 165 8.20 -3.24 7.92
CA ARG A 165 9.35 -2.51 8.49
C ARG A 165 9.83 -1.39 7.58
N GLU A 166 10.61 -0.46 8.14
CA GLU A 166 11.13 0.71 7.43
C GLU A 166 12.02 0.36 6.22
N ASP A 167 12.82 -0.70 6.32
CA ASP A 167 13.67 -1.21 5.23
C ASP A 167 12.86 -1.71 4.01
N THR A 168 11.61 -2.13 4.25
CA THR A 168 10.67 -2.47 3.16
C THR A 168 10.34 -1.24 2.32
N VAL A 169 10.20 -0.07 2.95
CA VAL A 169 9.95 1.20 2.27
C VAL A 169 11.14 1.59 1.39
N GLN A 170 12.37 1.41 1.87
CA GLN A 170 13.57 1.64 1.05
C GLN A 170 13.63 0.68 -0.15
N THR A 171 13.19 -0.56 0.03
CA THR A 171 13.17 -1.60 -1.02
C THR A 171 12.08 -1.36 -2.08
N LEU A 172 11.02 -0.61 -1.75
CA LEU A 172 9.93 -0.26 -2.69
C LEU A 172 10.46 0.31 -4.01
N TRP A 173 11.49 1.15 -3.91
CA TRP A 173 12.07 1.86 -5.04
C TRP A 173 12.78 0.97 -6.06
N ASN A 174 13.09 -0.29 -5.70
CA ASN A 174 13.56 -1.27 -6.67
C ASN A 174 12.46 -1.76 -7.63
N TYR A 175 11.19 -1.53 -7.27
CA TYR A 175 10.03 -2.07 -7.96
C TYR A 175 9.07 -0.99 -8.49
N LEU A 176 9.13 0.22 -7.95
CA LEU A 176 8.28 1.34 -8.37
C LEU A 176 9.15 2.49 -8.89
N SER A 177 9.01 2.81 -10.17
CA SER A 177 9.79 3.89 -10.80
C SER A 177 9.29 5.27 -10.36
N PRO A 178 10.17 6.22 -9.99
CA PRO A 178 9.78 7.60 -9.73
C PRO A 178 9.06 8.28 -10.89
N LEU A 179 9.35 7.86 -12.14
CA LEU A 179 8.69 8.38 -13.36
C LEU A 179 7.22 7.97 -13.47
N SER A 180 6.80 6.92 -12.77
CA SER A 180 5.41 6.45 -12.78
C SER A 180 4.51 7.21 -11.81
N LEU A 181 5.10 7.91 -10.84
CA LEU A 181 4.41 8.58 -9.75
C LEU A 181 3.77 9.88 -10.23
N SER A 182 2.61 10.19 -9.66
CA SER A 182 1.85 11.42 -9.90
C SER A 182 1.42 12.11 -8.60
N GLU A 183 1.15 11.33 -7.56
CA GLU A 183 0.82 11.86 -6.23
C GLU A 183 1.59 11.06 -5.18
N ILE A 184 2.15 11.75 -4.20
CA ILE A 184 2.82 11.11 -3.06
C ILE A 184 2.20 11.65 -1.77
N SER A 185 1.69 10.75 -0.93
CA SER A 185 1.39 11.01 0.46
C SER A 185 2.40 10.28 1.33
N ILE A 186 3.07 11.00 2.22
CA ILE A 186 4.13 10.42 3.04
C ILE A 186 4.10 10.97 4.46
N ASP A 187 4.32 10.10 5.44
CA ASP A 187 4.57 10.52 6.81
C ASP A 187 5.89 11.28 6.92
N VAL A 188 5.89 12.38 7.66
CA VAL A 188 7.07 13.25 7.82
C VAL A 188 8.29 12.50 8.35
N ALA A 189 8.10 11.47 9.19
CA ALA A 189 9.21 10.70 9.74
C ALA A 189 10.02 9.95 8.67
N LEU A 190 9.43 9.70 7.50
CA LEU A 190 10.12 9.07 6.36
C LEU A 190 10.56 10.05 5.28
N LEU A 191 10.16 11.32 5.38
CA LEU A 191 10.37 12.30 4.32
C LEU A 191 11.84 12.34 3.86
N GLY A 192 12.78 12.45 4.80
CA GLY A 192 14.22 12.51 4.50
C GLY A 192 14.79 11.21 3.92
N GLY A 193 14.44 10.05 4.49
CA GLY A 193 15.00 8.75 4.06
C GLY A 193 14.41 8.24 2.76
N VAL A 194 13.12 8.47 2.53
CA VAL A 194 12.37 7.89 1.42
C VAL A 194 12.39 8.81 0.21
N LEU A 195 12.16 10.12 0.38
CA LEU A 195 12.25 11.06 -0.74
C LEU A 195 13.71 11.35 -1.12
N GLY A 196 14.65 11.33 -0.16
CA GLY A 196 16.08 11.53 -0.43
C GLY A 196 16.76 10.42 -1.23
N THR A 197 16.08 9.30 -1.49
CA THR A 197 16.65 8.18 -2.27
C THR A 197 16.79 8.52 -3.76
N HIS A 198 15.93 9.39 -4.29
CA HIS A 198 15.96 9.83 -5.69
C HIS A 198 16.18 11.34 -5.74
N SER A 199 16.94 11.83 -6.71
CA SER A 199 17.21 13.27 -6.84
C SER A 199 16.06 14.05 -7.48
N VAL A 200 15.18 13.39 -8.24
CA VAL A 200 14.11 14.05 -9.01
C VAL A 200 12.87 13.15 -9.10
N TYR A 201 11.69 13.74 -8.91
CA TYR A 201 10.37 13.14 -9.12
C TYR A 201 9.59 13.93 -10.17
N PRO A 202 9.83 13.67 -11.47
CA PRO A 202 9.41 14.58 -12.51
C PRO A 202 7.91 14.58 -12.78
N GLY A 203 7.20 13.47 -12.51
CA GLY A 203 5.76 13.36 -12.79
C GLY A 203 4.84 13.71 -11.62
N VAL A 204 5.40 14.05 -10.44
CA VAL A 204 4.61 14.26 -9.21
C VAL A 204 4.05 15.67 -9.19
N HIS A 205 2.73 15.79 -9.26
CA HIS A 205 2.00 17.06 -9.22
C HIS A 205 1.42 17.37 -7.84
N GLU A 206 1.28 16.38 -6.96
CA GLU A 206 0.79 16.54 -5.58
C GLU A 206 1.68 15.84 -4.56
N LEU A 207 2.06 16.58 -3.52
CA LEU A 207 2.80 16.08 -2.36
C LEU A 207 2.01 16.37 -1.09
N THR A 208 1.63 15.32 -0.38
CA THR A 208 1.03 15.41 0.96
C THR A 208 2.04 14.92 1.99
N ILE A 209 2.33 15.76 2.99
CA ILE A 209 3.17 15.43 4.13
C ILE A 209 2.26 15.28 5.35
N SER A 210 2.15 14.04 5.84
CA SER A 210 1.36 13.68 7.00
C SER A 210 2.20 13.79 8.27
N ILE A 211 1.68 14.48 9.28
CA ILE A 211 2.38 14.75 10.54
C ILE A 211 1.66 13.98 11.65
N THR A 212 2.25 12.84 12.01
CA THR A 212 1.73 11.93 13.05
C THR A 212 2.42 12.10 14.40
N ASP A 213 3.46 12.91 14.46
CA ASP A 213 4.18 13.30 15.67
C ASP A 213 4.65 14.76 15.55
N ILE A 214 4.03 15.66 16.31
CA ILE A 214 4.30 17.10 16.23
C ILE A 214 5.64 17.44 16.86
N ASP A 215 5.99 16.76 17.96
CA ASP A 215 7.22 17.07 18.71
C ASP A 215 8.48 16.65 17.94
N ALA A 216 8.33 15.70 17.01
CA ALA A 216 9.38 15.22 16.13
C ALA A 216 9.38 15.91 14.75
N PHE A 217 8.45 16.84 14.48
CA PHE A 217 8.35 17.48 13.18
C PHE A 217 9.52 18.45 12.94
N ALA A 218 10.26 18.19 11.86
CA ALA A 218 11.20 19.14 11.29
C ALA A 218 11.22 18.98 9.77
N PHE A 219 11.37 20.09 9.05
CA PHE A 219 11.68 20.00 7.63
C PHE A 219 13.07 19.38 7.43
N PRO A 220 13.30 18.66 6.32
CA PRO A 220 14.63 18.14 5.98
C PRO A 220 15.65 19.27 5.87
N GLU A 221 16.91 18.96 6.15
CA GLU A 221 18.01 19.91 5.93
C GLU A 221 18.07 20.37 4.47
N THR A 222 18.32 21.67 4.26
CA THR A 222 18.41 22.26 2.93
C THR A 222 19.36 21.49 2.01
N GLY A 223 18.90 21.23 0.78
CA GLY A 223 19.64 20.44 -0.21
C GLY A 223 19.44 18.93 -0.11
N SER A 224 18.76 18.42 0.94
CA SER A 224 18.40 17.00 1.09
C SER A 224 17.06 16.65 0.44
N THR A 225 16.31 17.66 0.00
CA THR A 225 15.03 17.50 -0.69
C THR A 225 15.24 17.17 -2.17
N PRO A 226 14.46 16.24 -2.72
CA PRO A 226 14.51 15.99 -4.14
C PRO A 226 13.77 17.07 -4.93
N HIS A 227 14.08 17.15 -6.21
CA HIS A 227 13.46 18.10 -7.14
C HIS A 227 12.10 17.58 -7.62
N PHE A 228 11.07 18.43 -7.53
CA PHE A 228 9.72 18.16 -8.03
C PHE A 228 9.32 19.20 -9.10
N PRO A 229 9.77 19.06 -10.35
CA PRO A 229 9.56 20.09 -11.38
C PRO A 229 8.08 20.35 -11.65
N ASP A 230 7.24 19.32 -11.70
CA ASP A 230 5.82 19.44 -12.03
C ASP A 230 4.89 19.64 -10.81
N LEU A 231 5.45 19.91 -9.61
CA LEU A 231 4.65 20.02 -8.39
C LEU A 231 3.72 21.24 -8.45
N ARG A 232 2.44 20.99 -8.18
CA ARG A 232 1.40 22.03 -8.14
C ARG A 232 0.80 22.19 -6.76
N LEU A 233 0.59 21.08 -6.05
CA LEU A 233 -0.06 21.07 -4.75
C LEU A 233 0.89 20.53 -3.67
N LEU A 234 1.10 21.32 -2.62
CA LEU A 234 1.71 20.86 -1.38
C LEU A 234 0.67 20.89 -0.27
N ARG A 235 0.45 19.75 0.38
CA ARG A 235 -0.42 19.63 1.56
C ARG A 235 0.39 19.28 2.78
N LEU A 236 0.24 20.06 3.85
CA LEU A 236 0.73 19.71 5.18
C LEU A 236 -0.47 19.36 6.05
N ALA A 237 -0.54 18.12 6.52
CA ALA A 237 -1.69 17.62 7.27
C ALA A 237 -1.29 17.00 8.60
N VAL A 238 -1.74 17.61 9.70
CA VAL A 238 -1.55 17.06 11.05
C VAL A 238 -2.70 16.12 11.39
N ALA A 239 -2.36 14.95 11.93
CA ALA A 239 -3.35 13.96 12.35
C ALA A 239 -4.38 14.59 13.30
N LYS A 240 -5.67 14.37 13.03
CA LYS A 240 -6.80 15.01 13.74
C LYS A 240 -6.82 14.78 15.26
N SER A 241 -6.12 13.75 15.74
CA SER A 241 -5.98 13.44 17.17
C SER A 241 -4.94 14.28 17.90
N LEU A 242 -4.14 15.06 17.17
CA LEU A 242 -3.06 15.88 17.72
C LEU A 242 -3.48 17.34 17.84
N SER A 243 -2.70 18.12 18.58
CA SER A 243 -2.84 19.56 18.64
C SER A 243 -2.53 20.21 17.29
N MET A 244 -2.84 21.50 17.16
CA MET A 244 -2.40 22.29 16.01
C MET A 244 -0.88 22.41 15.99
N LEU A 245 -0.27 22.26 14.81
CA LEU A 245 1.15 22.50 14.61
C LEU A 245 1.40 23.97 14.28
N PHE A 246 2.43 24.56 14.87
CA PHE A 246 2.88 25.91 14.56
C PHE A 246 4.20 25.83 13.78
N ILE A 247 4.25 26.45 12.60
CA ILE A 247 5.44 26.49 11.74
C ILE A 247 5.79 27.93 11.39
N SER A 248 7.09 28.24 11.28
CA SER A 248 7.53 29.54 10.78
C SER A 248 7.25 29.66 9.28
N ALA A 249 6.71 30.81 8.87
CA ALA A 249 6.53 31.18 7.46
C ALA A 249 7.85 31.05 6.67
N SER A 250 8.97 31.48 7.28
CA SER A 250 10.31 31.40 6.67
C SER A 250 10.76 29.96 6.43
N SER A 251 10.50 29.06 7.39
CA SER A 251 10.85 27.64 7.27
C SER A 251 10.03 26.97 6.17
N LEU A 252 8.74 27.30 6.07
CA LEU A 252 7.88 26.79 5.01
C LEU A 252 8.31 27.31 3.63
N ALA A 253 8.57 28.62 3.52
CA ALA A 253 9.01 29.22 2.26
C ALA A 253 10.36 28.65 1.80
N SER A 254 11.29 28.44 2.74
CA SER A 254 12.56 27.77 2.47
C SER A 254 12.35 26.33 1.99
N PHE A 255 11.46 25.57 2.64
CA PHE A 255 11.15 24.21 2.23
C PHE A 255 10.54 24.15 0.82
N ILE A 256 9.58 25.03 0.51
CA ILE A 256 8.98 25.12 -0.84
C ILE A 256 10.04 25.44 -1.89
N SER A 257 10.92 26.41 -1.60
CA SER A 257 12.03 26.76 -2.48
C SER A 257 12.97 25.57 -2.72
N ASP A 258 13.21 24.77 -1.69
CA ASP A 258 14.05 23.58 -1.72
C ASP A 258 13.46 22.41 -2.53
N LEU A 259 12.16 22.44 -2.86
CA LEU A 259 11.52 21.50 -3.79
C LEU A 259 11.87 21.78 -5.26
N ARG A 260 12.42 22.96 -5.55
CA ARG A 260 12.94 23.39 -6.86
C ARG A 260 11.92 23.32 -8.00
N ILE A 261 10.66 23.61 -7.74
CA ILE A 261 9.56 23.54 -8.72
C ILE A 261 9.89 24.30 -10.01
N ASP A 262 9.60 23.73 -11.19
CA ASP A 262 9.82 24.43 -12.47
C ASP A 262 8.88 25.65 -12.54
N GLY A 263 9.45 26.81 -12.89
CA GLY A 263 8.76 28.09 -12.79
C GLY A 263 8.92 28.79 -11.43
N GLY A 264 9.42 28.08 -10.42
CA GLY A 264 9.85 28.65 -9.13
C GLY A 264 8.73 28.97 -8.14
N VAL A 265 7.48 28.63 -8.46
CA VAL A 265 6.31 28.97 -7.64
C VAL A 265 5.37 27.76 -7.53
N LEU A 266 4.85 27.50 -6.33
CA LEU A 266 3.86 26.47 -6.05
C LEU A 266 2.44 26.99 -6.37
N ALA A 267 1.63 26.22 -7.08
CA ALA A 267 0.27 26.66 -7.45
C ALA A 267 -0.71 26.67 -6.25
N GLU A 268 -0.63 25.68 -5.37
CA GLU A 268 -1.55 25.54 -4.23
C GLU A 268 -0.83 25.01 -2.99
N LEU A 269 -1.02 25.70 -1.88
CA LEU A 269 -0.58 25.29 -0.55
C LEU A 269 -1.80 25.02 0.34
N VAL A 270 -1.93 23.80 0.85
CA VAL A 270 -3.01 23.42 1.77
C VAL A 270 -2.46 23.10 3.15
N LEU A 271 -2.98 23.78 4.17
CA LEU A 271 -2.59 23.62 5.57
C LEU A 271 -3.75 23.07 6.38
N GLU A 272 -3.66 21.83 6.84
CA GLU A 272 -4.70 21.17 7.64
C GLU A 272 -4.21 20.99 9.08
N ASN A 273 -4.86 21.68 10.02
CA ASN A 273 -4.45 21.75 11.43
C ASN A 273 -3.00 22.24 11.62
N VAL A 274 -2.53 23.08 10.68
CA VAL A 274 -1.25 23.78 10.72
C VAL A 274 -1.51 25.28 10.72
N THR A 275 -0.85 25.99 11.63
CA THR A 275 -0.85 27.46 11.67
C THR A 275 0.56 27.96 11.37
N MET A 276 0.63 29.00 10.54
CA MET A 276 1.88 29.69 10.26
C MET A 276 2.08 30.85 11.22
N GLU A 277 3.30 30.97 11.74
CA GLU A 277 3.76 32.13 12.49
C GLU A 277 4.67 32.98 11.60
N GLY A 278 4.55 34.31 11.69
CA GLY A 278 5.38 35.25 10.92
C GLY A 278 4.67 35.90 9.73
N GLY A 279 5.46 36.46 8.81
CA GLY A 279 4.96 37.26 7.69
C GLY A 279 4.50 36.40 6.53
N ILE A 280 3.19 36.43 6.21
CA ILE A 280 2.59 35.73 5.06
C ILE A 280 3.27 36.11 3.73
N ALA A 281 3.83 37.32 3.62
CA ALA A 281 4.53 37.79 2.44
C ALA A 281 5.70 36.88 2.00
N GLU A 282 6.35 36.19 2.94
CA GLU A 282 7.45 35.27 2.63
C GLU A 282 6.95 34.00 1.91
N VAL A 283 5.79 33.49 2.30
CA VAL A 283 5.16 32.33 1.66
C VAL A 283 4.49 32.74 0.35
N ALA A 284 3.87 33.91 0.31
CA ALA A 284 3.27 34.46 -0.92
C ALA A 284 4.32 34.72 -2.03
N ALA A 285 5.60 34.86 -1.69
CA ALA A 285 6.66 34.97 -2.69
C ALA A 285 6.97 33.66 -3.43
N VAL A 286 6.55 32.52 -2.87
CA VAL A 286 6.84 31.16 -3.40
C VAL A 286 5.58 30.34 -3.67
N VAL A 287 4.39 30.94 -3.50
CA VAL A 287 3.08 30.35 -3.80
C VAL A 287 2.30 31.34 -4.68
N ASP A 288 1.71 30.86 -5.77
CA ASP A 288 0.95 31.71 -6.70
C ASP A 288 -0.32 32.24 -6.02
N GLU A 289 -0.57 33.54 -6.16
CA GLU A 289 -1.84 34.16 -5.78
C GLU A 289 -2.90 33.85 -6.86
N HIS A 290 -3.71 32.82 -6.66
CA HIS A 290 -4.94 32.60 -7.46
C HIS A 290 -6.20 32.63 -6.60
#